data_AF-A0A8H9LU13-F1
#
_entry.id   AF-A0A8H9LU13-F1
#
_cell.length_a   1.000
_cell.length_b   1.000
_cell.length_c   1.000
_cell.angle_alpha   90.00
_cell.angle_beta   90.00
_cell.angle_gamma   90.00
#
_symmetry.space_group_name_H-M   'P 1'
#
loop_
_entity.id
_entity.type
_entity.pdbx_description
1 polymer ?
#
loop_
_entity_poly.entity_id
_entity_poly.type
_entity_poly.pdbx_seq_one_letter_code
_entity_poly.pdbx_strand_id
1 'polypeptide(L)'
;MSFKSSAYWLTALLGTAFISPLQAAEPKLTLPSGANLGVEVIETLRFDSQHARHNDILLHPAQVDGSSHELPEYCLMVATAQLSGERIRITTQDATCIETEGSESAIYSGTFAASAYAMDGQYGIECPSGNCELSPGEAFLLTLDENVSIDAQDNPSAEINATRRQANGDGVANPIPSERPDPDQAPTSNQ
;
A
#
# COMPACT_ATOMS: atom_id res chain seq x y z
N MET A 1 -60.83 -39.83 -47.12
CA MET A 1 -60.90 -38.47 -46.53
C MET A 1 -59.75 -38.31 -45.57
N SER A 2 -59.08 -37.17 -45.68
CA SER A 2 -57.86 -36.75 -44.99
C SER A 2 -58.17 -36.34 -43.55
N PHE A 3 -57.30 -36.67 -42.59
CA PHE A 3 -56.94 -35.76 -41.49
C PHE A 3 -55.50 -36.06 -41.04
N LYS A 4 -54.60 -35.11 -41.35
CA LYS A 4 -53.21 -35.06 -40.88
C LYS A 4 -53.19 -34.59 -39.42
N SER A 5 -52.47 -35.29 -38.56
CA SER A 5 -52.05 -34.75 -37.25
C SER A 5 -50.55 -34.46 -37.32
N SER A 6 -50.19 -33.19 -37.42
CA SER A 6 -48.80 -32.73 -37.36
C SER A 6 -48.39 -32.60 -35.89
N ALA A 7 -47.55 -33.51 -35.41
CA ALA A 7 -46.89 -33.39 -34.12
C ALA A 7 -45.66 -32.48 -34.28
N TYR A 8 -45.78 -31.24 -33.83
CA TYR A 8 -44.64 -30.33 -33.66
C TYR A 8 -43.90 -30.72 -32.38
N TRP A 9 -42.71 -31.31 -32.51
CA TRP A 9 -41.78 -31.48 -31.40
C TRP A 9 -40.96 -30.19 -31.24
N LEU A 10 -41.32 -29.36 -30.26
CA LEU A 10 -40.49 -28.26 -29.78
C LEU A 10 -39.44 -28.84 -28.82
N THR A 11 -38.23 -29.06 -29.33
CA THR A 11 -37.04 -29.31 -28.53
C THR A 11 -36.65 -28.02 -27.80
N ALA A 12 -37.06 -27.88 -26.54
CA ALA A 12 -36.56 -26.83 -25.66
C ALA A 12 -35.15 -27.20 -25.18
N LEU A 13 -34.13 -26.56 -25.77
CA LEU A 13 -32.75 -26.57 -25.28
C LEU A 13 -32.69 -25.78 -23.95
N LEU A 14 -32.78 -26.49 -22.84
CA LEU A 14 -32.40 -25.99 -21.51
C LEU A 14 -30.88 -25.85 -21.44
N GLY A 15 -30.36 -24.73 -21.94
CA GLY A 15 -28.99 -24.31 -21.69
C GLY A 15 -28.88 -23.76 -20.27
N THR A 16 -28.46 -24.59 -19.32
CA THR A 16 -28.03 -24.11 -18.00
C THR A 16 -26.74 -23.33 -18.18
N ALA A 17 -26.84 -22.00 -18.27
CA ALA A 17 -25.70 -21.13 -18.14
C ALA A 17 -25.15 -21.29 -16.71
N PHE A 18 -24.04 -22.00 -16.57
CA PHE A 18 -23.25 -22.02 -15.35
C PHE A 18 -22.64 -20.62 -15.18
N ILE A 19 -23.32 -19.78 -14.39
CA ILE A 19 -22.73 -18.53 -13.88
C ILE A 19 -21.80 -18.96 -12.76
N SER A 20 -20.56 -19.29 -13.10
CA SER A 20 -19.52 -19.47 -12.10
C SER A 20 -19.29 -18.11 -11.41
N PRO A 21 -19.31 -18.05 -10.06
CA PRO A 21 -18.94 -16.83 -9.38
C PRO A 21 -17.47 -16.52 -9.73
N LEU A 22 -17.23 -15.32 -10.26
CA LEU A 22 -15.89 -14.77 -10.37
C LEU A 22 -15.35 -14.62 -8.95
N GLN A 23 -14.56 -15.59 -8.50
CA GLN A 23 -13.71 -15.41 -7.32
C GLN A 23 -12.63 -14.42 -7.75
N ALA A 24 -12.82 -13.14 -7.40
CA ALA A 24 -11.72 -12.19 -7.42
C ALA A 24 -10.71 -12.70 -6.39
N ALA A 25 -9.48 -13.00 -6.83
CA ALA A 25 -8.40 -13.30 -5.90
C ALA A 25 -8.23 -12.10 -4.96
N GLU A 26 -8.05 -12.37 -3.67
CA GLU A 26 -7.74 -11.31 -2.71
C GLU A 26 -6.47 -10.59 -3.16
N PRO A 27 -6.47 -9.24 -3.16
CA PRO A 27 -5.31 -8.47 -3.58
C PRO A 27 -4.12 -8.79 -2.67
N LYS A 28 -2.92 -8.88 -3.26
CA LYS A 28 -1.67 -9.18 -2.55
C LYS A 28 -0.56 -8.25 -3.01
N LEU A 29 0.23 -7.75 -2.07
CA LEU A 29 1.52 -7.14 -2.36
C LEU A 29 2.54 -8.27 -2.56
N THR A 30 3.10 -8.39 -3.76
CA THR A 30 4.08 -9.44 -4.08
C THR A 30 5.34 -8.83 -4.67
N LEU A 31 6.49 -9.19 -4.10
CA LEU A 31 7.80 -8.77 -4.58
C LEU A 31 8.77 -9.96 -4.60
N PRO A 32 9.58 -10.12 -5.65
CA PRO A 32 10.53 -11.21 -5.73
C PRO A 32 11.76 -10.96 -4.86
N SER A 33 12.37 -12.04 -4.37
CA SER A 33 13.72 -12.00 -3.78
C SER A 33 14.71 -11.33 -4.74
N GLY A 34 15.59 -10.51 -4.19
CA GLY A 34 16.52 -9.69 -4.97
C GLY A 34 15.90 -8.44 -5.60
N ALA A 35 14.62 -8.13 -5.35
CA ALA A 35 14.07 -6.82 -5.71
C ALA A 35 14.83 -5.72 -4.96
N ASN A 36 15.16 -4.64 -5.68
CA ASN A 36 15.79 -3.46 -5.14
C ASN A 36 14.75 -2.36 -4.99
N LEU A 37 14.66 -1.80 -3.79
CA LEU A 37 13.64 -0.85 -3.38
C LEU A 37 14.31 0.41 -2.85
N GLY A 38 13.92 1.56 -3.38
CA GLY A 38 14.35 2.85 -2.87
C GLY A 38 13.62 3.22 -1.59
N VAL A 39 14.38 3.58 -0.55
CA VAL A 39 13.84 4.00 0.74
C VAL A 39 14.68 5.10 1.34
N GLU A 40 14.13 5.82 2.30
CA GLU A 40 14.88 6.73 3.17
C GLU A 40 14.38 6.66 4.62
N VAL A 41 15.19 7.19 5.54
CA VAL A 41 14.81 7.32 6.96
C VAL A 41 13.85 8.49 7.14
N ILE A 42 12.85 8.34 8.01
CA ILE A 42 11.93 9.45 8.33
C ILE A 42 12.54 10.48 9.30
N GLU A 43 13.59 10.09 10.02
CA GLU A 43 14.27 10.91 11.02
C GLU A 43 15.78 10.74 10.93
N THR A 44 16.50 11.76 11.40
CA THR A 44 17.95 11.75 11.39
C THR A 44 18.49 10.74 12.39
N LEU A 45 19.29 9.78 11.91
CA LEU A 45 19.97 8.77 12.73
C LEU A 45 21.47 9.06 12.77
N ARG A 46 22.02 9.20 13.97
CA ARG A 46 23.46 9.40 14.18
C ARG A 46 24.13 8.14 14.69
N PHE A 47 25.25 7.78 14.07
CA PHE A 47 26.03 6.60 14.42
C PHE A 47 27.40 7.03 14.90
N ASP A 48 27.78 6.55 16.08
CA ASP A 48 29.09 6.74 16.68
C ASP A 48 29.38 5.58 17.66
N SER A 49 30.52 5.62 18.35
CA SER A 49 30.90 4.59 19.34
C SER A 49 29.92 4.40 20.51
N GLN A 50 29.12 5.41 20.84
CA GLN A 50 28.11 5.42 21.90
C GLN A 50 26.71 5.09 21.37
N HIS A 51 26.42 5.46 20.11
CA HIS A 51 25.13 5.28 19.45
C HIS A 51 25.26 4.34 18.24
N ALA A 52 25.85 3.17 18.47
CA ALA A 52 26.14 2.22 17.40
C ALA A 52 24.90 1.46 16.89
N ARG A 53 23.75 1.56 17.56
CA ARG A 53 22.54 0.79 17.20
C ARG A 53 21.27 1.59 17.46
N HIS A 54 20.36 1.54 16.48
CA HIS A 54 19.00 2.07 16.54
C HIS A 54 18.03 0.93 16.21
N ASN A 55 17.04 0.71 17.05
CA ASN A 55 15.96 -0.25 16.79
C ASN A 55 14.70 0.53 16.43
N ASP A 56 13.75 -0.16 15.80
CA ASP A 56 12.43 0.39 15.46
C ASP A 56 12.51 1.68 14.63
N ILE A 57 13.56 1.81 13.81
CA ILE A 57 13.67 2.93 12.88
C ILE A 57 12.61 2.77 11.80
N LEU A 58 12.09 3.90 11.33
CA LEU A 58 11.06 3.90 10.31
C LEU A 58 11.67 4.33 8.98
N LEU A 59 11.39 3.54 7.95
CA LEU A 59 11.76 3.81 6.58
C LEU A 59 10.49 4.02 5.76
N HIS A 60 10.55 4.92 4.79
CA HIS A 60 9.49 5.07 3.81
C HIS A 60 10.04 4.97 2.38
N PRO A 61 9.20 4.62 1.39
CA PRO A 61 9.60 4.59 -0.01
C PRO A 61 10.13 5.94 -0.47
N ALA A 62 11.22 5.90 -1.23
CA ALA A 62 11.83 7.05 -1.86
C ALA A 62 12.32 6.68 -3.26
N GLN A 63 12.38 7.65 -4.16
CA GLN A 63 12.88 7.43 -5.50
C GLN A 63 14.41 7.48 -5.50
N VAL A 64 15.04 6.41 -5.98
CA VAL A 64 16.51 6.32 -6.11
C VAL A 64 16.88 5.45 -7.30
N ASP A 65 17.95 5.84 -7.99
CA ASP A 65 18.50 5.08 -9.10
C ASP A 65 18.86 3.66 -8.68
N GLY A 66 18.58 2.69 -9.56
CA GLY A 66 18.84 1.27 -9.30
C GLY A 66 17.70 0.52 -8.62
N SER A 67 16.62 1.21 -8.24
CA SER A 67 15.36 0.56 -7.85
C SER A 67 14.83 -0.27 -9.01
N SER A 68 14.51 -1.54 -8.74
CA SER A 68 13.90 -2.43 -9.74
C SER A 68 12.40 -2.56 -9.57
N HIS A 69 11.89 -2.24 -8.38
CA HIS A 69 10.48 -2.27 -8.02
C HIS A 69 10.15 -1.06 -7.15
N GLU A 70 8.89 -0.68 -7.13
CA GLU A 70 8.37 0.39 -6.29
C GLU A 70 7.43 -0.19 -5.24
N LEU A 71 7.45 0.41 -4.05
CA LEU A 71 6.45 0.18 -3.02
C LEU A 71 5.31 1.20 -3.18
N PRO A 72 4.09 0.89 -2.70
CA PRO A 72 3.03 1.90 -2.60
C PRO A 72 3.53 3.15 -1.88
N GLU A 73 3.11 4.33 -2.34
CA GLU A 73 3.55 5.64 -1.80
C GLU A 73 3.42 5.70 -0.28
N TYR A 74 2.30 5.20 0.25
CA TYR A 74 2.03 5.14 1.68
C TYR A 74 2.50 3.81 2.27
N CYS A 75 3.80 3.55 2.22
CA CYS A 75 4.39 2.43 2.94
C CYS A 75 5.33 2.87 4.06
N LEU A 76 5.29 2.16 5.17
CA LEU A 76 6.21 2.31 6.30
C LEU A 76 6.81 0.96 6.64
N MET A 77 8.13 0.90 6.72
CA MET A 77 8.88 -0.28 7.13
C MET A 77 9.54 -0.02 8.48
N VAL A 78 9.48 -1.02 9.36
CA VAL A 78 10.20 -1.02 10.63
C VAL A 78 11.52 -1.75 10.42
N ALA A 79 12.62 -1.11 10.82
CA ALA A 79 13.97 -1.66 10.64
C ALA A 79 14.84 -1.48 11.88
N THR A 80 15.96 -2.19 11.89
CA THR A 80 17.06 -1.99 12.83
C THR A 80 18.25 -1.50 12.03
N ALA A 81 18.96 -0.50 12.54
CA ALA A 81 20.22 -0.04 11.98
C ALA A 81 21.35 -0.21 13.00
N GLN A 82 22.50 -0.72 12.54
CA GLN A 82 23.66 -0.94 13.39
C GLN A 82 24.95 -0.58 12.67
N LEU A 83 25.75 0.28 13.29
CA LEU A 83 27.14 0.50 12.91
C LEU A 83 27.97 -0.74 13.25
N SER A 84 28.61 -1.32 12.24
CA SER A 84 29.45 -2.51 12.33
C SER A 84 30.76 -2.26 11.58
N GLY A 85 31.77 -1.77 12.29
CA GLY A 85 33.01 -1.30 11.67
C GLY A 85 32.75 0.01 10.92
N GLU A 86 33.09 0.05 9.64
CA GLU A 86 32.91 1.23 8.77
C GLU A 86 31.63 1.13 7.94
N ARG A 87 30.59 0.41 8.41
CA ARG A 87 29.33 0.26 7.67
C ARG A 87 28.11 0.28 8.58
N ILE A 88 27.04 0.91 8.12
CA ILE A 88 25.72 0.88 8.75
C ILE A 88 24.92 -0.25 8.11
N ARG A 89 24.66 -1.29 8.88
CA ARG A 89 23.82 -2.42 8.48
C ARG A 89 22.38 -2.12 8.82
N ILE A 90 21.49 -2.19 7.84
CA ILE A 90 20.06 -1.98 8.02
C ILE A 90 19.33 -3.25 7.60
N THR A 91 18.42 -3.72 8.45
CA THR A 91 17.55 -4.87 8.18
C THR A 91 16.12 -4.54 8.57
N THR A 92 15.20 -4.66 7.63
CA THR A 92 13.76 -4.51 7.88
C THR A 92 13.18 -5.74 8.56
N GLN A 93 12.11 -5.56 9.32
CA GLN A 93 11.37 -6.64 9.97
C GLN A 93 9.95 -6.75 9.43
N ASP A 94 9.22 -5.64 9.44
CA ASP A 94 7.82 -5.58 9.05
C ASP A 94 7.57 -4.36 8.17
N ALA A 95 6.51 -4.45 7.36
CA ALA A 95 6.02 -3.33 6.57
C ALA A 95 4.51 -3.18 6.71
N THR A 96 4.04 -1.94 6.60
CA THR A 96 2.62 -1.61 6.41
C THR A 96 2.53 -0.67 5.22
N CYS A 97 1.91 -1.13 4.14
CA CYS A 97 1.68 -0.36 2.94
C CYS A 97 0.19 -0.14 2.70
N ILE A 98 -0.18 1.05 2.25
CA ILE A 98 -1.53 1.41 1.84
C ILE A 98 -1.49 1.75 0.36
N GLU A 99 -2.23 1.00 -0.44
CA GLU A 99 -2.44 1.29 -1.85
C GLU A 99 -3.74 2.07 -2.00
N THR A 100 -3.65 3.22 -2.67
CA THR A 100 -4.77 4.15 -2.85
C THR A 100 -5.22 4.24 -4.30
N GLU A 101 -4.68 3.42 -5.20
CA GLU A 101 -5.10 3.41 -6.60
C GLU A 101 -6.50 2.81 -6.76
N GLY A 102 -7.38 3.54 -7.45
CA GLY A 102 -8.76 3.12 -7.70
C GLY A 102 -9.78 3.63 -6.68
N SER A 103 -10.93 2.96 -6.59
CA SER A 103 -12.04 3.42 -5.72
C SER A 103 -11.97 2.89 -4.29
N GLU A 104 -11.04 1.98 -4.00
CA GLU A 104 -10.91 1.32 -2.70
C GLU A 104 -9.44 1.27 -2.29
N SER A 105 -9.16 1.48 -1.01
CA SER A 105 -7.80 1.37 -0.48
C SER A 105 -7.54 -0.06 0.01
N ALA A 106 -6.39 -0.62 -0.36
CA ALA A 106 -5.92 -1.89 0.18
C ALA A 106 -4.83 -1.63 1.23
N ILE A 107 -4.88 -2.36 2.35
CA ILE A 107 -3.89 -2.28 3.43
C ILE A 107 -3.14 -3.60 3.45
N TYR A 108 -1.83 -3.57 3.23
CA TYR A 108 -0.95 -4.72 3.30
C TYR A 108 -0.05 -4.56 4.52
N SER A 109 -0.12 -5.48 5.49
CA SER A 109 0.81 -5.46 6.63
C SER A 109 1.24 -6.85 7.03
N GLY A 110 2.57 -7.01 7.17
CA GLY A 110 3.21 -8.29 7.44
C GLY A 110 4.74 -8.19 7.43
N THR A 111 5.38 -9.35 7.53
CA THR A 111 6.84 -9.46 7.53
C THR A 111 7.45 -9.01 6.22
N PHE A 112 8.56 -8.30 6.33
CA PHE A 112 9.28 -7.72 5.22
C PHE A 112 10.79 -7.81 5.47
N ALA A 113 11.42 -8.85 4.94
CA ALA A 113 12.86 -9.10 5.14
C ALA A 113 13.68 -8.51 3.97
N ALA A 114 14.36 -7.41 4.25
CA ALA A 114 15.20 -6.69 3.32
C ALA A 114 16.41 -6.11 4.03
N SER A 115 17.50 -5.97 3.28
CA SER A 115 18.78 -5.54 3.81
C SER A 115 19.38 -4.45 2.93
N ALA A 116 20.06 -3.46 3.53
CA ALA A 116 20.74 -2.42 2.78
C ALA A 116 22.09 -2.91 2.24
N TYR A 117 22.37 -2.61 0.97
CA TYR A 117 23.65 -2.89 0.31
C TYR A 117 24.20 -1.61 -0.31
N ALA A 118 25.50 -1.41 -0.21
CA ALA A 118 26.18 -0.30 -0.88
C ALA A 118 26.43 -0.59 -2.37
N MET A 119 26.88 0.42 -3.11
CA MET A 119 27.16 0.31 -4.55
C MET A 119 28.25 -0.71 -4.90
N ASP A 120 29.14 -1.02 -3.95
CA ASP A 120 30.16 -2.08 -4.07
C ASP A 120 29.58 -3.49 -3.89
N GLY A 121 28.26 -3.62 -3.66
CA GLY A 121 27.55 -4.87 -3.42
C GLY A 121 27.77 -5.44 -2.03
N GLN A 122 28.48 -4.73 -1.14
CA GLN A 122 28.71 -5.19 0.22
C GLN A 122 27.54 -4.84 1.13
N TYR A 123 27.31 -5.70 2.12
CA TYR A 123 26.26 -5.52 3.11
C TYR A 123 26.51 -4.32 4.00
N GLY A 124 25.55 -3.40 4.03
CA GLY A 124 25.58 -2.16 4.78
C GLY A 124 26.07 -0.96 3.97
N ILE A 125 25.54 0.20 4.32
CA ILE A 125 25.88 1.51 3.77
C ILE A 125 27.27 1.91 4.27
N GLU A 126 28.09 2.50 3.41
CA GLU A 126 29.44 2.93 3.79
C GLU A 126 29.42 4.01 4.88
N CYS A 127 30.30 3.85 5.87
CA CYS A 127 30.54 4.80 6.95
C CYS A 127 32.05 4.84 7.30
N PRO A 128 32.91 5.43 6.43
CA PRO A 128 34.36 5.29 6.51
C PRO A 128 35.01 5.85 7.79
N SER A 129 34.34 6.78 8.48
CA SER A 129 34.83 7.41 9.71
C SER A 129 34.34 6.73 10.99
N GLY A 130 33.40 5.79 10.88
CA GLY A 130 32.62 5.28 12.02
C GLY A 130 31.75 6.35 12.70
N ASN A 131 31.65 7.55 12.13
CA ASN A 131 30.83 8.66 12.59
C ASN A 131 30.00 9.18 11.41
N CYS A 132 28.76 8.73 11.32
CA CYS A 132 27.91 8.96 10.16
C CYS A 132 26.51 9.37 10.58
N GLU A 133 25.81 9.96 9.63
CA GLU A 133 24.43 10.37 9.78
C GLU A 133 23.66 9.79 8.59
N LEU A 134 22.46 9.30 8.84
CA LEU A 134 21.45 9.07 7.82
C LEU A 134 20.35 10.11 8.06
N SER A 135 20.04 10.92 7.06
CA SER A 135 19.04 11.98 7.18
C SER A 135 17.88 11.82 6.20
N PRO A 136 16.69 12.34 6.53
CA PRO A 136 15.59 12.40 5.57
C PRO A 136 16.01 13.15 4.30
N GLY A 137 15.60 12.66 3.14
CA GLY A 137 16.05 13.13 1.83
C GLY A 137 17.25 12.36 1.26
N GLU A 138 17.91 11.51 2.06
CA GLU A 138 19.02 10.66 1.62
C GLU A 138 18.54 9.22 1.36
N ALA A 139 18.06 9.01 0.13
CA ALA A 139 17.58 7.70 -0.29
C ALA A 139 18.71 6.68 -0.50
N PHE A 140 18.44 5.43 -0.16
CA PHE A 140 19.30 4.28 -0.37
C PHE A 140 18.48 3.06 -0.81
N LEU A 141 19.18 2.03 -1.29
CA LEU A 141 18.53 0.79 -1.74
C LEU A 141 18.47 -0.25 -0.61
N LEU A 142 17.30 -0.85 -0.47
CA LEU A 142 17.13 -2.16 0.17
C LEU A 142 17.03 -3.24 -0.90
N THR A 143 17.61 -4.40 -0.62
CA THR A 143 17.43 -5.61 -1.43
C THR A 143 16.63 -6.63 -0.62
N LEU A 144 15.58 -7.19 -1.22
CA LEU A 144 14.79 -8.25 -0.58
C LEU A 144 15.61 -9.53 -0.43
N ASP A 145 15.67 -10.03 0.80
CA ASP A 145 16.38 -11.27 1.14
C ASP A 145 15.59 -12.51 0.67
N GLU A 146 14.26 -12.41 0.66
CA GLU A 146 13.33 -13.45 0.25
C GLU A 146 12.13 -12.88 -0.52
N ASN A 147 11.28 -13.76 -1.05
CA ASN A 147 10.04 -13.32 -1.69
C ASN A 147 9.11 -12.73 -0.63
N VAL A 148 8.56 -11.55 -0.89
CA VAL A 148 7.50 -10.96 -0.08
C VAL A 148 6.15 -11.28 -0.72
N SER A 149 5.22 -11.77 0.09
CA SER A 149 3.82 -11.95 -0.29
C SER A 149 2.95 -11.61 0.92
N ILE A 150 2.28 -10.46 0.88
CA ILE A 150 1.47 -9.94 1.97
C ILE A 150 0.03 -9.85 1.49
N ASP A 151 -0.86 -10.57 2.16
CA ASP A 151 -2.29 -10.52 1.89
C ASP A 151 -2.87 -9.16 2.29
N ALA A 152 -3.82 -8.65 1.50
CA ALA A 152 -4.58 -7.48 1.90
C ALA A 152 -5.38 -7.79 3.17
N GLN A 153 -5.36 -6.86 4.12
CA GLN A 153 -6.19 -6.90 5.31
C GLN A 153 -7.59 -6.40 5.00
N ASP A 154 -8.56 -6.89 5.79
CA ASP A 154 -9.92 -6.39 5.76
C ASP A 154 -9.94 -4.87 5.97
N ASN A 155 -10.64 -4.16 5.08
CA ASN A 155 -10.85 -2.72 5.18
C ASN A 155 -12.34 -2.44 5.43
N PRO A 156 -12.79 -2.32 6.70
CA PRO A 156 -14.19 -2.03 7.02
C PRO A 156 -14.69 -0.73 6.38
N SER A 157 -13.80 0.24 6.16
CA SER A 157 -14.17 1.50 5.50
C SER A 157 -14.52 1.28 4.04
N ALA A 158 -13.83 0.36 3.35
CA ALA A 158 -14.16 -0.03 1.97
C ALA A 158 -15.55 -0.66 1.88
N GLU A 159 -15.88 -1.57 2.79
CA GLU A 159 -17.21 -2.20 2.85
C GLU A 159 -18.33 -1.18 3.09
N ILE A 160 -18.11 -0.26 4.03
CA ILE A 160 -19.06 0.83 4.32
C ILE A 160 -19.22 1.74 3.10
N ASN A 161 -18.12 2.12 2.44
CA ASN A 161 -18.17 2.98 1.26
C ASN A 161 -18.85 2.29 0.07
N ALA A 162 -18.59 1.00 -0.16
CA ALA A 162 -19.30 0.19 -1.14
C ALA A 162 -20.81 0.14 -0.86
N THR A 163 -21.21 -0.09 0.39
CA THR A 163 -22.62 -0.06 0.82
C THR A 163 -23.25 1.31 0.56
N ARG A 164 -22.52 2.41 0.85
CA ARG A 164 -23.00 3.78 0.60
C ARG A 164 -23.17 4.06 -0.90
N ARG A 165 -22.30 3.52 -1.76
CA ARG A 165 -22.44 3.64 -3.23
C ARG A 165 -23.67 2.90 -3.73
N GLN A 166 -23.93 1.70 -3.23
CA GLN A 166 -25.11 0.90 -3.58
C GLN A 166 -26.41 1.55 -3.08
N ALA A 167 -26.40 2.14 -1.88
CA ALA A 167 -27.56 2.80 -1.30
C ALA A 167 -27.90 4.15 -1.96
N ASN A 168 -26.89 4.87 -2.48
CA ASN A 168 -27.08 6.24 -2.96
C ASN A 168 -27.06 6.40 -4.48
N GLY A 169 -26.63 5.41 -5.28
CA GLY A 169 -26.61 5.45 -6.75
C GLY A 169 -25.82 6.63 -7.35
N ASP A 170 -24.72 6.38 -8.07
CA ASP A 170 -23.91 7.40 -8.79
C ASP A 170 -23.93 8.82 -8.18
N GLY A 171 -23.37 8.95 -6.99
CA GLY A 171 -22.96 10.24 -6.43
C GLY A 171 -24.03 11.32 -6.42
N VAL A 172 -25.06 11.20 -5.57
CA VAL A 172 -25.73 12.40 -5.07
C VAL A 172 -24.73 13.19 -4.23
N ALA A 173 -24.21 14.28 -4.81
CA ALA A 173 -23.49 15.30 -4.09
C ALA A 173 -24.28 15.62 -2.81
N ASN A 174 -23.63 15.56 -1.65
CA ASN A 174 -24.21 16.09 -0.42
C ASN A 174 -24.75 17.48 -0.75
N PRO A 175 -26.08 17.73 -0.68
CA PRO A 175 -26.61 19.04 -0.95
C PRO A 175 -25.93 19.97 0.05
N ILE A 176 -25.13 20.93 -0.42
CA ILE A 176 -24.77 22.07 0.41
C ILE A 176 -26.13 22.73 0.72
N PRO A 177 -26.53 22.83 2.00
CA PRO A 177 -27.78 23.49 2.33
C PRO A 177 -27.78 24.87 1.67
N SER A 178 -28.76 25.12 0.81
CA SER A 178 -28.92 26.37 0.05
C SER A 178 -29.19 27.59 0.94
N GLU A 179 -29.25 27.39 2.25
CA GLU A 179 -29.40 28.41 3.26
C GLU A 179 -28.14 28.42 4.13
N ARG A 180 -27.08 29.04 3.61
CA ARG A 180 -26.14 29.71 4.51
C ARG A 180 -26.88 30.96 5.00
N PRO A 181 -27.12 31.13 6.31
CA PRO A 181 -27.64 32.39 6.82
C PRO A 181 -26.74 33.51 6.32
N ASP A 182 -27.32 34.50 5.66
CA ASP A 182 -26.62 35.70 5.22
C ASP A 182 -26.02 36.38 6.45
N PRO A 183 -24.67 36.51 6.55
CA PRO A 183 -24.04 37.15 7.71
C PRO A 183 -24.45 38.63 7.87
N ASP A 184 -25.08 39.24 6.87
CA ASP A 184 -25.56 40.61 6.91
C ASP A 184 -27.01 40.75 7.43
N GLN A 185 -27.72 39.65 7.68
CA GLN A 185 -29.01 39.69 8.37
C GLN A 185 -28.81 39.72 9.90
N ALA A 186 -28.47 40.89 10.42
CA ALA A 186 -28.59 41.18 11.84
C ALA A 186 -30.06 40.99 12.28
N PRO A 187 -30.33 40.34 13.43
CA PRO A 187 -31.69 40.20 13.94
C PRO A 187 -32.26 41.59 14.23
N THR A 188 -33.41 41.92 13.63
CA THR A 188 -34.14 43.14 13.97
C THR A 188 -34.53 43.07 15.44
N SER A 189 -33.90 43.92 16.25
CA SER A 189 -34.27 44.18 17.64
C SER A 189 -35.71 44.71 17.66
N ASN A 190 -36.65 43.87 18.10
CA ASN A 190 -38.00 44.33 18.42
C ASN A 190 -37.95 45.20 19.69
N GLN A 191 -38.40 46.44 19.55
CA GLN A 191 -38.84 47.30 20.66
C GLN A 191 -40.16 46.79 21.23
#